data_AF-A0A963WU06-F1
#
_entry.id   AF-A0A963WU06-F1
#
_cell.length_a   1.000
_cell.length_b   1.000
_cell.length_c   1.000
_cell.angle_alpha   90.00
_cell.angle_beta   90.00
_cell.angle_gamma   90.00
#
_symmetry.space_group_name_H-M   'P 1'
#
loop_
_entity.id
_entity.type
_entity.pdbx_description
1 polymer ?
#
loop_
_entity_poly.entity_id
_entity_poly.type
_entity_poly.pdbx_seq_one_letter_code
_entity_poly.pdbx_strand_id
1 'polypeptide(L)'
;MSKIQVKNPVVEIDGDEMTKIIWQWIRERLILPYLDIDLKYYDLSVEKRDETNDQITVDAANAIKQYGVGVKCATITPDEARVEEFNLKQMWRSPNGTIRNILGGTIFREPIVIDNVPRLVPGWTDPIVVGRHAYGDQYRATDTLIPGAGKLRLVFEGENGENIDLDVFEFKSPGVAMAMYNLDDSIRDFAR
;
A
#
# COMPACT_ATOMS: atom_id res chain seq x y z
N MET A 1 20.73 -4.49 32.35
CA MET A 1 19.37 -5.07 32.33
C MET A 1 19.33 -6.17 31.28
N SER A 2 18.70 -7.31 31.55
CA SER A 2 18.44 -8.32 30.52
C SER A 2 17.44 -7.77 29.52
N LYS A 3 17.59 -8.12 28.24
CA LYS A 3 16.63 -7.74 27.20
C LYS A 3 15.29 -8.44 27.43
N ILE A 4 14.20 -7.80 27.02
CA ILE A 4 12.85 -8.36 27.04
C ILE A 4 12.77 -9.42 25.93
N GLN A 5 12.37 -10.64 26.30
CA GLN A 5 12.25 -11.76 25.38
C GLN A 5 10.96 -11.66 24.57
N VAL A 6 11.07 -11.63 23.25
CA VAL A 6 9.92 -11.60 22.34
C VAL A 6 9.74 -12.98 21.69
N LYS A 7 8.63 -13.64 21.99
CA LYS A 7 8.41 -15.06 21.66
C LYS A 7 8.29 -15.33 20.16
N ASN A 8 7.55 -14.49 19.44
CA ASN A 8 7.26 -14.67 18.02
C ASN A 8 8.02 -13.62 17.20
N PRO A 9 8.47 -13.97 15.98
CA PRO A 9 9.16 -13.02 15.12
C PRO A 9 8.22 -11.91 14.64
N VAL A 10 8.82 -10.79 14.23
CA VAL A 10 8.13 -9.68 13.57
C VAL A 10 8.73 -9.47 12.19
N VAL A 11 7.89 -9.28 11.18
CA VAL A 11 8.35 -8.96 9.82
C VAL A 11 8.74 -7.50 9.75
N GLU A 12 10.02 -7.25 9.52
CA GLU A 12 10.56 -5.92 9.34
C GLU A 12 10.68 -5.60 7.86
N ILE A 13 10.02 -4.53 7.43
CA ILE A 13 10.04 -4.06 6.04
C ILE A 13 10.74 -2.72 5.99
N ASP A 14 11.95 -2.68 5.42
CA ASP A 14 12.71 -1.46 5.25
C ASP A 14 12.19 -0.62 4.06
N GLY A 15 12.69 0.60 3.93
CA GLY A 15 12.13 1.62 3.05
C GLY A 15 13.16 2.42 2.28
N ASP A 16 12.82 3.67 1.98
CA ASP A 16 13.58 4.57 1.13
C ASP A 16 13.93 5.90 1.83
N GLU A 17 14.84 6.65 1.22
CA GLU A 17 15.19 8.04 1.54
C GLU A 17 15.46 8.29 3.05
N MET A 18 14.99 9.42 3.58
CA MET A 18 15.23 9.81 4.97
C MET A 18 14.58 8.84 5.96
N THR A 19 13.47 8.21 5.57
CA THR A 19 12.80 7.23 6.42
C THR A 19 13.65 5.99 6.64
N LYS A 20 14.42 5.52 5.66
CA LYS A 20 15.38 4.40 5.83
C LYS A 20 16.44 4.71 6.90
N ILE A 21 16.96 5.94 6.91
CA ILE A 21 17.97 6.38 7.89
C ILE A 21 17.36 6.44 9.30
N ILE A 22 16.18 7.04 9.45
CA ILE A 22 15.48 7.12 10.73
C ILE A 22 15.10 5.72 11.22
N TRP A 23 14.68 4.84 10.32
CA TRP A 23 14.30 3.47 10.62
C TRP A 23 15.44 2.67 11.23
N GLN A 24 16.61 2.72 10.59
CA GLN A 24 17.82 2.10 11.10
C GLN A 24 18.14 2.61 12.51
N TRP A 25 18.06 3.93 12.74
CA TRP A 25 18.34 4.53 14.03
C TRP A 25 17.35 4.05 15.12
N ILE A 26 16.05 4.00 14.80
CA ILE A 26 15.02 3.49 15.72
C ILE A 26 15.33 2.03 16.08
N ARG A 27 15.57 1.18 15.08
CA ARG A 27 15.88 -0.24 15.30
C ARG A 27 17.11 -0.41 16.20
N GLU A 28 18.22 0.24 15.86
CA GLU A 28 19.50 0.06 16.53
C GLU A 28 19.57 0.69 17.92
N ARG A 29 18.88 1.81 18.15
CA ARG A 29 18.99 2.56 19.40
C ARG A 29 17.81 2.42 20.34
N LEU A 30 16.62 2.18 19.80
CA LEU A 30 15.38 2.15 20.59
C LEU A 30 14.75 0.75 20.68
N ILE A 31 15.11 -0.19 19.80
CA ILE A 31 14.53 -1.55 19.80
C ILE A 31 15.55 -2.59 20.27
N LEU A 32 16.61 -2.83 19.49
CA LEU A 32 17.58 -3.91 19.72
C LEU A 32 18.35 -3.83 21.06
N PRO A 33 18.59 -2.66 21.67
CA PRO A 33 19.21 -2.61 23.01
C PRO A 33 18.30 -3.15 24.12
N TYR A 34 16.98 -3.15 23.91
CA TYR A 34 15.99 -3.46 24.93
C TYR A 34 15.22 -4.75 24.67
N LEU A 35 15.07 -5.16 23.41
CA LEU A 35 14.35 -6.38 23.00
C LEU A 35 15.30 -7.43 22.43
N ASP A 36 15.11 -8.67 22.85
CA ASP A 36 15.61 -9.86 22.18
C ASP A 36 14.50 -10.39 21.28
N ILE A 37 14.55 -9.98 20.01
CA ILE A 37 13.49 -10.15 19.03
C ILE A 37 14.05 -10.66 17.71
N ASP A 38 13.39 -11.66 17.13
CA ASP A 38 13.67 -12.18 15.80
C ASP A 38 12.97 -11.31 14.74
N LEU A 39 13.75 -10.55 13.99
CA LEU A 39 13.25 -9.69 12.90
C LEU A 39 13.43 -10.42 11.56
N LYS A 40 12.32 -10.72 10.89
CA LYS A 40 12.31 -11.23 9.51
C LYS A 40 12.42 -10.05 8.56
N TYR A 41 13.65 -9.74 8.17
CA TYR A 41 14.00 -8.53 7.43
C TYR A 41 13.75 -8.67 5.92
N TYR A 42 13.08 -7.68 5.33
CA TYR A 42 12.87 -7.52 3.90
C TYR A 42 13.20 -6.07 3.49
N ASP A 43 14.16 -5.89 2.59
CA ASP A 43 14.50 -4.57 2.04
C ASP A 43 13.58 -4.24 0.87
N LEU A 44 12.64 -3.31 1.09
CA LEU A 44 11.71 -2.83 0.06
C LEU A 44 12.12 -1.47 -0.52
N SER A 45 13.40 -1.11 -0.40
CA SER A 45 13.94 0.02 -1.16
C SER A 45 13.68 -0.14 -2.66
N VAL A 46 13.55 0.98 -3.36
CA VAL A 46 13.23 1.01 -4.78
C VAL A 46 14.25 0.21 -5.61
N GLU A 47 15.53 0.26 -5.25
CA GLU A 47 16.60 -0.50 -5.89
C GLU A 47 16.44 -2.01 -5.67
N LYS A 48 16.13 -2.45 -4.45
CA LYS A 48 15.96 -3.89 -4.18
C LYS A 48 14.70 -4.45 -4.82
N ARG A 49 13.63 -3.66 -4.87
CA ARG A 49 12.43 -4.00 -5.61
C ARG A 49 12.74 -4.10 -7.10
N ASP A 50 13.48 -3.16 -7.67
CA ASP A 50 13.89 -3.24 -9.07
C ASP A 50 14.73 -4.49 -9.37
N GLU A 51 15.76 -4.76 -8.55
CA GLU A 51 16.62 -5.93 -8.66
C GLU A 51 15.82 -7.24 -8.72
N THR A 52 14.83 -7.37 -7.84
CA THR A 52 14.02 -8.60 -7.65
C THR A 52 12.76 -8.65 -8.50
N ASN A 53 12.57 -7.70 -9.43
CA ASN A 53 11.34 -7.53 -10.19
C ASN A 53 10.07 -7.45 -9.29
N ASP A 54 10.22 -6.74 -8.17
CA ASP A 54 9.23 -6.53 -7.11
C ASP A 54 8.76 -7.79 -6.36
N GLN A 55 9.43 -8.93 -6.57
CA GLN A 55 9.11 -10.18 -5.86
C GLN A 55 9.30 -10.05 -4.34
N ILE A 56 10.30 -9.28 -3.89
CA ILE A 56 10.57 -9.03 -2.46
C ILE A 56 9.36 -8.43 -1.73
N THR A 57 8.55 -7.63 -2.43
CA THR A 57 7.33 -7.02 -1.87
C THR A 57 6.25 -8.07 -1.61
N VAL A 58 6.11 -9.04 -2.52
CA VAL A 58 5.16 -10.17 -2.37
C VAL A 58 5.62 -11.10 -1.27
N ASP A 59 6.92 -11.39 -1.20
CA ASP A 59 7.51 -12.25 -0.18
C ASP A 59 7.33 -11.66 1.22
N ALA A 60 7.53 -10.35 1.38
CA ALA A 60 7.28 -9.65 2.64
C ALA A 60 5.80 -9.71 3.07
N ALA A 61 4.86 -9.58 2.12
CA ALA A 61 3.44 -9.70 2.41
C ALA A 61 3.05 -11.13 2.86
N ASN A 62 3.62 -12.16 2.23
CA ASN A 62 3.40 -13.55 2.61
C ASN A 62 4.05 -13.88 3.97
N ALA A 63 5.21 -13.29 4.27
CA ALA A 63 5.81 -13.39 5.59
C ALA A 63 4.90 -12.79 6.67
N ILE A 64 4.26 -11.64 6.39
CA ILE A 64 3.29 -11.06 7.33
C ILE A 64 2.12 -12.02 7.54
N LYS A 65 1.60 -12.68 6.49
CA LYS A 65 0.56 -13.72 6.66
C LYS A 65 1.03 -14.87 7.55
N GLN A 66 2.28 -15.30 7.38
CA GLN A 66 2.85 -16.42 8.13
C GLN A 66 3.07 -16.07 9.60
N TYR A 67 3.61 -14.89 9.90
CA TYR A 67 4.03 -14.51 11.26
C TYR A 67 3.04 -13.60 12.00
N GLY A 68 2.05 -13.06 11.29
CA GLY A 68 0.92 -12.29 11.82
C GLY A 68 1.20 -10.79 12.04
N VAL A 69 2.45 -10.37 12.21
CA VAL A 69 2.80 -8.98 12.51
C VAL A 69 3.89 -8.46 11.57
N GLY A 70 3.64 -7.29 10.98
CA GLY A 70 4.59 -6.56 10.15
C GLY A 70 4.74 -5.11 10.57
N VAL A 71 5.95 -4.57 10.42
CA VAL A 71 6.33 -3.19 10.74
C VAL A 71 7.09 -2.64 9.56
N LYS A 72 6.57 -1.57 8.95
CA LYS A 72 6.99 -1.11 7.62
C LYS A 72 7.43 0.36 7.60
N CYS A 73 8.60 0.58 7.01
CA CYS A 73 9.13 1.88 6.66
C CYS A 73 8.48 2.45 5.37
N ALA A 74 8.51 3.77 5.18
CA ALA A 74 7.95 4.40 3.98
C ALA A 74 8.81 4.07 2.74
N THR A 75 8.15 3.91 1.59
CA THR A 75 8.76 3.43 0.34
C THR A 75 8.33 4.29 -0.83
N ILE A 76 9.23 4.53 -1.78
CA ILE A 76 8.97 5.23 -3.04
C ILE A 76 7.94 4.43 -3.86
N THR A 77 6.97 5.11 -4.45
CA THR A 77 6.20 4.56 -5.58
C THR A 77 6.68 5.33 -6.82
N PRO A 78 7.46 4.71 -7.72
CA PRO A 78 8.16 5.45 -8.76
C PRO A 78 7.19 5.92 -9.86
N ASP A 79 7.32 7.21 -10.20
CA ASP A 79 6.81 7.82 -11.43
C ASP A 79 7.95 7.89 -12.48
N GLU A 80 7.71 8.55 -13.61
CA GLU A 80 8.70 8.70 -14.68
C GLU A 80 10.00 9.35 -14.18
N ALA A 81 9.91 10.37 -13.32
CA ALA A 81 11.08 11.04 -12.78
C ALA A 81 11.89 10.12 -11.87
N ARG A 82 11.24 9.30 -11.04
CA ARG A 82 11.93 8.31 -10.21
C ARG A 82 12.52 7.16 -11.02
N VAL A 83 11.91 6.78 -12.14
CA VAL A 83 12.51 5.81 -13.08
C VAL A 83 13.83 6.34 -13.64
N GLU A 84 13.88 7.61 -14.03
CA GLU A 84 15.10 8.26 -14.49
C GLU A 84 16.14 8.41 -13.37
N GLU A 85 15.73 8.88 -12.19
CA GLU A 85 16.62 9.13 -11.05
C GLU A 85 17.35 7.86 -10.59
N PHE A 86 16.64 6.73 -10.52
CA PHE A 86 17.19 5.46 -10.02
C PHE A 86 17.53 4.46 -11.13
N ASN A 87 17.36 4.85 -12.40
CA ASN A 87 17.57 3.98 -13.57
C ASN A 87 16.81 2.64 -13.45
N LEU A 88 15.52 2.73 -13.13
CA LEU A 88 14.65 1.58 -12.90
C LEU A 88 14.25 0.89 -14.21
N LYS A 89 13.99 -0.41 -14.16
CA LYS A 89 13.49 -1.19 -15.30
C LYS A 89 12.11 -0.72 -15.78
N GLN A 90 11.25 -0.31 -14.84
CA GLN A 90 9.90 0.19 -15.10
C GLN A 90 9.32 0.92 -13.87
N MET A 91 8.17 1.56 -14.07
CA MET A 91 7.35 2.12 -12.98
C MET A 91 6.70 1.00 -12.17
N TRP A 92 7.41 0.52 -11.14
CA TRP A 92 6.89 -0.47 -10.20
C TRP A 92 5.64 0.03 -9.47
N ARG A 93 4.69 -0.87 -9.23
CA ARG A 93 3.48 -0.55 -8.45
C ARG A 93 3.82 -0.21 -7.00
N SER A 94 2.91 0.48 -6.33
CA SER A 94 3.11 0.85 -4.93
C SER A 94 3.24 -0.39 -4.03
N PRO A 95 4.32 -0.53 -3.24
CA PRO A 95 4.47 -1.67 -2.33
C PRO A 95 3.34 -1.75 -1.30
N ASN A 96 2.84 -0.59 -0.88
CA ASN A 96 1.71 -0.50 0.04
C ASN A 96 0.44 -1.11 -0.58
N GLY A 97 0.20 -0.86 -1.88
CA GLY A 97 -0.93 -1.43 -2.60
C GLY A 97 -0.81 -2.95 -2.73
N THR A 98 0.38 -3.45 -3.09
CA THR A 98 0.66 -4.89 -3.18
C THR A 98 0.43 -5.60 -1.85
N ILE A 99 1.00 -5.11 -0.75
CA ILE A 99 0.84 -5.70 0.58
C ILE A 99 -0.63 -5.70 1.01
N ARG A 100 -1.34 -4.59 0.84
CA ARG A 100 -2.77 -4.49 1.22
C ARG A 100 -3.65 -5.45 0.43
N ASN A 101 -3.39 -5.62 -0.86
CA ASN A 101 -4.17 -6.56 -1.68
C ASN A 101 -3.94 -8.01 -1.26
N ILE A 102 -2.72 -8.34 -0.83
CA ILE A 102 -2.40 -9.69 -0.37
C ILE A 102 -3.02 -9.92 1.01
N LEU A 103 -2.91 -8.99 1.95
CA LEU A 103 -3.38 -9.15 3.32
C LEU A 103 -4.89 -8.94 3.48
N GLY A 104 -5.50 -8.03 2.72
CA GLY A 104 -6.83 -7.51 2.97
C GLY A 104 -6.92 -6.63 4.22
N GLY A 105 -8.12 -6.14 4.52
CA GLY A 105 -8.46 -5.47 5.78
C GLY A 105 -8.65 -3.96 5.73
N THR A 106 -8.69 -3.37 6.92
CA THR A 106 -8.99 -1.95 7.15
C THR A 106 -7.77 -1.23 7.71
N ILE A 107 -7.44 -0.07 7.17
CA ILE A 107 -6.37 0.78 7.69
C ILE A 107 -6.96 1.79 8.65
N PHE A 108 -6.60 1.68 9.93
CA PHE A 108 -6.92 2.69 10.92
C PHE A 108 -5.80 3.73 10.98
N ARG A 109 -6.20 5.01 10.97
CA ARG A 109 -5.29 6.15 11.15
C ARG A 109 -5.82 7.03 12.26
N GLU A 110 -4.99 7.26 13.26
CA GLU A 110 -5.31 8.14 14.39
C GLU A 110 -4.19 9.16 14.60
N PRO A 111 -4.49 10.34 15.17
CA PRO A 111 -3.47 11.31 15.55
C PRO A 111 -2.75 10.87 16.84
N ILE A 112 -1.44 11.10 16.90
CA ILE A 112 -0.70 11.11 18.17
C ILE A 112 -0.88 12.50 18.78
N VAL A 113 -1.73 12.61 19.80
CA VAL A 113 -2.06 13.90 20.46
C VAL A 113 -1.00 14.24 21.49
N ILE A 114 -0.54 15.49 21.47
CA ILE A 114 0.44 16.03 22.41
C ILE A 114 -0.11 17.35 22.96
N ASP A 115 -0.26 17.45 24.29
CA ASP A 115 -0.97 18.55 24.94
C ASP A 115 -0.43 19.95 24.62
N ASN A 116 0.87 20.06 24.32
CA ASN A 116 1.53 21.33 24.01
C ASN A 116 1.60 21.64 22.49
N VAL A 117 1.01 20.80 21.64
CA VAL A 117 0.93 21.03 20.18
C VAL A 117 -0.50 21.48 19.83
N PRO A 118 -0.73 22.76 19.49
CA PRO A 118 -2.07 23.26 19.21
C PRO A 118 -2.65 22.67 17.93
N ARG A 119 -3.97 22.45 17.92
CA ARG A 119 -4.71 21.92 16.77
C ARG A 119 -5.12 23.04 15.81
N LEU A 120 -5.02 22.77 14.50
CA LEU A 120 -5.46 23.71 13.47
C LEU A 120 -6.98 23.91 13.44
N VAL A 121 -7.74 22.88 13.83
CA VAL A 121 -9.20 22.93 13.98
C VAL A 121 -9.51 22.94 15.48
N PRO A 122 -9.82 24.10 16.08
CA PRO A 122 -9.92 24.24 17.53
C PRO A 122 -11.04 23.40 18.17
N GLY A 123 -12.11 23.11 17.41
CA GLY A 123 -13.24 22.31 17.88
C GLY A 123 -12.98 20.81 17.97
N TRP A 124 -11.84 20.31 17.48
CA TRP A 124 -11.47 18.90 17.60
C TRP A 124 -10.89 18.63 18.98
N THR A 125 -11.74 18.47 19.99
CA THR A 125 -11.33 18.18 21.37
C THR A 125 -10.85 16.75 21.54
N ASP A 126 -11.43 15.82 20.79
CA ASP A 126 -11.19 14.39 20.87
C ASP A 126 -10.50 13.86 19.60
N PRO A 127 -9.73 12.75 19.67
CA PRO A 127 -9.14 12.11 18.51
C PRO A 127 -10.21 11.64 17.51
N ILE A 128 -9.90 11.75 16.22
CA ILE A 128 -10.70 11.20 15.14
C ILE A 128 -9.91 10.08 14.49
N VAL A 129 -10.48 8.88 14.45
CA VAL A 129 -9.89 7.72 13.78
C VAL A 129 -10.53 7.56 12.41
N VAL A 130 -9.70 7.45 11.38
CA VAL A 130 -10.14 7.16 10.01
C VAL A 130 -9.93 5.68 9.73
N GLY A 131 -11.02 4.93 9.62
CA GLY A 131 -11.03 3.58 9.06
C GLY A 131 -11.12 3.66 7.53
N ARG A 132 -10.06 3.29 6.84
CA ARG A 132 -9.98 3.31 5.38
C ARG A 132 -10.04 1.89 4.82
N HIS A 133 -10.99 1.64 3.93
CA HIS A 133 -11.07 0.40 3.14
C HIS A 133 -9.85 0.30 2.21
N ALA A 134 -9.10 -0.79 2.32
CA ALA A 134 -7.79 -0.95 1.69
C ALA A 134 -7.80 -1.91 0.48
N TYR A 135 -8.90 -1.94 -0.27
CA TYR A 135 -9.09 -2.88 -1.38
C TYR A 135 -9.85 -2.23 -2.54
N GLY A 136 -9.51 -2.60 -3.79
CA GLY A 136 -10.24 -2.20 -4.99
C GLY A 136 -10.13 -0.72 -5.37
N ASP A 137 -11.20 -0.21 -5.99
CA ASP A 137 -11.41 1.18 -6.40
C ASP A 137 -10.26 1.74 -7.26
N GLN A 138 -9.98 3.05 -7.16
CA GLN A 138 -8.92 3.69 -7.96
C GLN A 138 -7.53 3.06 -7.76
N TYR A 139 -7.30 2.33 -6.65
CA TYR A 139 -6.00 1.68 -6.39
C TYR A 139 -5.76 0.43 -7.25
N ARG A 140 -6.82 -0.08 -7.88
CA ARG A 140 -6.81 -1.22 -8.80
C ARG A 140 -7.54 -0.95 -10.10
N ALA A 141 -7.72 0.34 -10.42
CA ALA A 141 -8.31 0.73 -11.68
C ALA A 141 -7.40 0.33 -12.85
N THR A 142 -8.01 0.14 -14.01
CA THR A 142 -7.33 0.11 -15.30
C THR A 142 -7.70 1.39 -16.02
N ASP A 143 -6.70 2.14 -16.43
CA ASP A 143 -6.84 3.43 -17.08
C ASP A 143 -6.05 3.51 -18.39
N THR A 144 -6.47 4.40 -19.28
CA THR A 144 -5.83 4.56 -20.58
C THR A 144 -6.11 5.93 -21.19
N LEU A 145 -5.22 6.35 -22.09
CA LEU A 145 -5.43 7.49 -22.98
C LEU A 145 -6.30 7.05 -24.15
N ILE A 146 -7.37 7.79 -24.41
CA ILE A 146 -8.23 7.58 -25.57
C ILE A 146 -7.70 8.45 -26.72
N PRO A 147 -7.24 7.86 -27.84
CA PRO A 147 -6.48 8.59 -28.86
C PRO A 147 -7.35 9.46 -29.78
N GLY A 148 -8.68 9.34 -29.76
CA GLY A 148 -9.56 10.05 -30.69
C GLY A 148 -11.03 9.69 -30.53
N ALA A 149 -11.83 10.04 -31.53
CA ALA A 149 -13.26 9.74 -31.53
C ALA A 149 -13.55 8.22 -31.54
N GLY A 150 -14.53 7.77 -30.77
CA GLY A 150 -14.85 6.36 -30.62
C GLY A 150 -15.83 6.07 -29.49
N LYS A 151 -16.29 4.81 -29.40
CA LYS A 151 -17.23 4.37 -28.37
C LYS A 151 -16.49 3.59 -27.28
N LEU A 152 -16.63 4.04 -26.03
CA LEU A 152 -16.16 3.32 -24.85
C LEU A 152 -17.31 2.50 -24.27
N ARG A 153 -17.06 1.20 -24.05
CA ARG A 153 -18.00 0.27 -23.42
C ARG A 153 -17.35 -0.43 -22.24
N LEU A 154 -18.17 -0.82 -21.26
CA LEU A 154 -17.78 -1.68 -20.16
C LEU A 154 -18.50 -3.03 -20.33
N VAL A 155 -17.71 -4.08 -20.52
CA VAL A 155 -18.21 -5.42 -20.81
C VAL A 155 -17.85 -6.37 -19.66
N PHE A 156 -18.82 -7.12 -19.16
CA PHE A 156 -18.64 -8.22 -18.22
C PHE A 156 -19.14 -9.51 -18.86
N GLU A 157 -18.31 -10.55 -18.80
CA GLU A 157 -18.59 -11.89 -19.32
C GLU A 157 -18.68 -12.86 -18.15
N GLY A 158 -19.90 -13.26 -17.78
CA GLY A 158 -20.15 -14.16 -16.67
C GLY A 158 -19.91 -15.63 -17.04
N GLU A 159 -19.31 -16.40 -16.15
CA GLU A 159 -19.10 -17.85 -16.34
C GLU A 159 -20.43 -18.63 -16.48
N ASN A 160 -21.52 -18.07 -15.96
CA ASN A 160 -22.89 -18.58 -16.09
C ASN A 160 -23.57 -18.19 -17.43
N GLY A 161 -22.86 -17.47 -18.31
CA GLY A 161 -23.40 -16.91 -19.56
C GLY A 161 -24.15 -15.58 -19.39
N GLU A 162 -24.20 -15.01 -18.18
CA GLU A 162 -24.74 -13.68 -17.94
C GLU A 162 -23.72 -12.62 -18.39
N ASN A 163 -24.07 -11.88 -19.43
CA ASN A 163 -23.21 -10.84 -20.00
C ASN A 163 -23.83 -9.46 -19.77
N ILE A 164 -22.98 -8.50 -19.44
CA ILE A 164 -23.34 -7.09 -19.31
C ILE A 164 -22.52 -6.31 -20.33
N ASP A 165 -23.18 -5.44 -21.10
CA ASP A 165 -22.55 -4.57 -22.10
C ASP A 165 -23.12 -3.16 -21.93
N LEU A 166 -22.34 -2.28 -21.29
CA LEU A 166 -22.77 -0.94 -20.93
C LEU A 166 -22.05 0.09 -21.81
N ASP A 167 -22.84 1.00 -22.38
CA ASP A 167 -22.32 2.18 -23.04
C ASP A 167 -21.83 3.19 -21.99
N VAL A 168 -20.53 3.45 -21.96
CA VAL A 168 -19.93 4.38 -21.00
C VAL A 168 -19.94 5.79 -21.56
N PHE A 169 -19.34 5.98 -22.75
CA PHE A 169 -19.23 7.29 -23.37
C PHE A 169 -18.91 7.21 -24.87
N GLU A 170 -19.34 8.20 -25.65
CA GLU A 170 -18.95 8.37 -27.05
C GLU A 170 -17.99 9.55 -27.19
N PHE A 171 -16.70 9.26 -27.33
CA PHE A 171 -15.65 10.25 -27.54
C PHE A 171 -15.80 10.90 -28.92
N LYS A 172 -15.71 12.23 -28.96
CA LYS A 172 -15.63 13.03 -30.20
C LYS A 172 -14.21 13.55 -30.47
N SER A 173 -13.30 13.38 -29.53
CA SER A 173 -11.90 13.84 -29.55
C SER A 173 -11.07 13.01 -28.57
N PRO A 174 -9.73 13.15 -28.52
CA PRO A 174 -8.90 12.47 -27.53
C PRO A 174 -9.32 12.79 -26.08
N GLY A 175 -9.02 11.88 -25.16
CA GLY A 175 -9.39 11.99 -23.75
C GLY A 175 -8.75 10.90 -22.89
N VAL A 176 -9.35 10.58 -21.74
CA VAL A 176 -8.91 9.53 -20.83
C VAL A 176 -10.10 8.70 -20.36
N ALA A 177 -9.85 7.45 -19.98
CA ALA A 177 -10.85 6.56 -19.42
C ALA A 177 -10.27 5.74 -18.28
N MET A 178 -11.11 5.36 -17.31
CA MET A 178 -10.76 4.44 -16.24
C MET A 178 -11.93 3.52 -15.91
N ALA A 179 -11.63 2.29 -15.50
CA ALA A 179 -12.57 1.36 -14.91
C ALA A 179 -12.03 0.84 -13.58
N MET A 180 -12.90 0.71 -12.57
CA MET A 180 -12.54 0.23 -11.23
C MET A 180 -13.55 -0.81 -10.74
N TYR A 181 -13.18 -1.58 -9.71
CA TYR A 181 -14.03 -2.63 -9.14
C TYR A 181 -13.86 -2.70 -7.62
N ASN A 182 -14.82 -3.31 -6.96
CA ASN A 182 -14.73 -3.76 -5.57
C ASN A 182 -15.50 -5.09 -5.40
N LEU A 183 -15.36 -5.74 -4.25
CA LEU A 183 -16.01 -7.02 -3.96
C LEU A 183 -16.89 -6.92 -2.72
N ASP A 184 -18.07 -7.51 -2.80
CA ASP A 184 -19.04 -7.64 -1.71
C ASP A 184 -18.39 -8.14 -0.41
N ASP A 185 -17.60 -9.21 -0.49
CA ASP A 185 -16.94 -9.79 0.69
C ASP A 185 -15.92 -8.81 1.30
N SER A 186 -15.20 -8.05 0.45
CA SER A 186 -14.27 -7.02 0.93
C SER A 186 -15.00 -5.88 1.63
N ILE A 187 -16.16 -5.46 1.13
CA ILE A 187 -16.98 -4.40 1.73
C ILE A 187 -17.60 -4.87 3.05
N ARG A 188 -18.08 -6.11 3.11
CA ARG A 188 -18.61 -6.71 4.35
C ARG A 188 -17.52 -6.82 5.41
N ASP A 189 -16.31 -7.24 5.02
CA ASP A 189 -15.18 -7.32 5.95
C ASP A 189 -14.68 -5.94 6.40
N PHE A 190 -14.79 -4.91 5.55
CA PHE A 190 -14.52 -3.53 5.96
C PHE A 190 -15.50 -3.01 7.03
N ALA A 191 -16.77 -3.44 6.97
CA ALA A 191 -17.82 -2.97 7.87
C ALA A 191 -17.85 -3.67 9.25
N ARG A 192 -17.23 -4.85 9.38
CA ARG A 192 -17.18 -5.64 10.63
C ARG A 192 -16.20 -5.05 11.64
#